data_AF-A0AAX4H755-F1
#
_entry.id   AF-A0AAX4H755-F1
#
_cell.length_a   1.000
_cell.length_b   1.000
_cell.length_c   1.000
_cell.angle_alpha   90.00
_cell.angle_beta   90.00
_cell.angle_gamma   90.00
#
_symmetry.space_group_name_H-M   'P 1'
#
loop_
_entity.id
_entity.type
_entity.pdbx_description
1 polymer ?
#
loop_
_entity_poly.entity_id
_entity_poly.type
_entity_poly.pdbx_seq_one_letter_code
_entity_poly.pdbx_strand_id
1 'polypeptide(L)'
;MSRHQYDLVQCMKQPGTKVGLLCLLCDGKCPICDLMVNPTRKVRVCDSCSFGHLAHRCILCSAHLGDNLDLAAAAYYCLECVLEEKHREGCPRILNVGSLRADQRLRQIKS
;
A
#
# COMPACT_ATOMS: atom_id res chain seq x y z
N MET A 1 0.64 -7.78 -2.96
CA MET A 1 -0.20 -8.66 -2.11
C MET A 1 -1.66 -8.22 -2.16
N SER A 2 -2.03 -7.18 -2.92
CA SER A 2 -3.40 -6.64 -2.92
C SER A 2 -4.33 -7.30 -3.94
N ARG A 3 -3.85 -7.75 -5.12
CA ARG A 3 -4.76 -8.29 -6.16
C ARG A 3 -5.12 -9.76 -5.94
N HIS A 4 -4.19 -10.57 -5.46
CA HIS A 4 -4.37 -12.03 -5.35
C HIS A 4 -5.16 -12.46 -4.12
N GLN A 5 -5.40 -11.54 -3.18
CA GLN A 5 -6.05 -11.82 -1.92
C GLN A 5 -7.31 -10.96 -1.80
N TYR A 6 -8.47 -11.60 -1.94
CA TYR A 6 -9.77 -10.94 -2.10
C TYR A 6 -10.34 -10.34 -0.81
N ASP A 7 -9.81 -10.70 0.36
CA ASP A 7 -10.29 -10.19 1.63
C ASP A 7 -9.69 -8.82 2.00
N LEU A 8 -8.73 -8.31 1.22
CA LEU A 8 -8.09 -7.03 1.48
C LEU A 8 -8.98 -5.85 1.09
N VAL A 9 -9.18 -4.93 2.02
CA VAL A 9 -10.06 -3.78 1.88
C VAL A 9 -9.23 -2.52 1.71
N GLN A 10 -9.44 -1.84 0.58
CA GLN A 10 -8.84 -0.53 0.28
C GLN A 10 -9.62 0.60 0.95
N CYS A 11 -8.93 1.69 1.27
CA CYS A 11 -9.54 2.85 1.94
C CYS A 11 -10.52 3.62 1.04
N MET A 12 -10.18 3.86 -0.23
CA MET A 12 -11.01 4.53 -1.25
C MET A 12 -11.52 5.94 -0.90
N LYS A 13 -11.03 6.56 0.19
CA LYS A 13 -11.30 7.98 0.49
C LYS A 13 -10.60 8.90 -0.50
N GLN A 14 -11.07 10.15 -0.58
CA GLN A 14 -10.44 11.20 -1.39
C GLN A 14 -8.93 11.32 -1.08
N PRO A 15 -8.05 11.17 -2.08
CA PRO A 15 -6.61 11.33 -1.89
C PRO A 15 -6.26 12.76 -1.50
N GLY A 16 -5.34 12.91 -0.54
CA GLY A 16 -4.81 14.20 -0.11
C GLY A 16 -3.49 14.52 -0.82
N THR A 17 -2.65 15.31 -0.15
CA THR A 17 -1.37 15.76 -0.72
C THR A 17 -0.20 14.83 -0.39
N LYS A 18 -0.32 13.95 0.60
CA LYS A 18 0.80 13.11 1.07
C LYS A 18 1.03 11.92 0.14
N VAL A 19 2.31 11.60 -0.08
CA VAL A 19 2.73 10.48 -0.91
C VAL A 19 2.68 9.18 -0.10
N GLY A 20 2.17 8.11 -0.70
CA GLY A 20 2.18 6.79 -0.08
C GLY A 20 3.58 6.18 -0.08
N LEU A 21 3.91 5.42 0.97
CA LEU A 21 5.21 4.78 1.13
C LEU A 21 5.09 3.26 1.08
N LEU A 22 6.14 2.61 0.57
CA LEU A 22 6.30 1.16 0.50
C LEU A 22 7.52 0.75 1.32
N CYS A 23 7.43 -0.42 1.96
CA CYS A 23 8.60 -1.05 2.57
C CYS A 23 9.39 -1.80 1.50
N LEU A 24 10.64 -2.17 1.80
CA LEU A 24 11.53 -2.89 0.89
C LEU A 24 10.91 -4.14 0.25
N LEU A 25 10.08 -4.90 0.99
CA LEU A 25 9.40 -6.10 0.47
C LEU A 25 8.26 -5.79 -0.51
N CYS A 26 7.73 -4.58 -0.45
CA CYS A 26 6.63 -4.10 -1.27
C CYS A 26 7.09 -3.08 -2.31
N ASP A 27 8.37 -2.73 -2.32
CA ASP A 27 8.93 -1.79 -3.28
C ASP A 27 8.76 -2.32 -4.70
N GLY A 28 8.52 -1.41 -5.64
CA GLY A 28 8.21 -1.77 -7.01
C GLY A 28 6.91 -2.56 -7.19
N LYS A 29 5.88 -2.33 -6.35
CA LYS A 29 4.53 -2.87 -6.57
C LYS A 29 3.50 -1.76 -6.78
N CYS A 30 2.68 -1.91 -7.83
CA CYS A 30 1.54 -1.03 -8.06
C CYS A 30 0.44 -1.38 -7.04
N PRO A 31 -0.15 -0.42 -6.31
CA PRO A 31 -1.15 -0.74 -5.29
C PRO A 31 -2.41 -1.44 -5.82
N ILE A 32 -2.71 -1.27 -7.11
CA ILE A 32 -3.93 -1.76 -7.76
C ILE A 32 -3.71 -3.16 -8.35
N CYS A 33 -2.70 -3.32 -9.20
CA CYS A 33 -2.48 -4.57 -9.94
C CYS A 33 -1.31 -5.41 -9.44
N ASP A 34 -0.58 -4.96 -8.40
CA ASP A 34 0.67 -5.55 -7.89
C ASP A 34 1.86 -5.58 -8.88
N LEU A 35 1.65 -5.35 -10.18
CA LEU A 35 2.69 -5.32 -11.20
C LEU A 35 3.19 -3.88 -11.44
N MET A 36 4.51 -3.69 -11.49
CA MET A 36 5.10 -2.42 -11.90
C MET A 36 5.68 -2.50 -13.30
N VAL A 37 4.95 -1.89 -14.23
CA VAL A 37 5.42 -1.62 -15.59
C VAL A 37 5.40 -0.10 -15.77
N ASN A 38 6.57 0.51 -15.94
CA ASN A 38 6.78 1.96 -16.10
C ASN A 38 6.09 2.83 -15.02
N PRO A 39 6.76 3.16 -13.89
CA PRO A 39 6.19 4.00 -12.84
C PRO A 39 5.84 5.38 -13.39
N THR A 40 4.54 5.71 -13.43
CA THR A 40 4.06 6.91 -14.14
C THR A 40 3.58 7.99 -13.17
N ARG A 41 2.77 7.63 -12.17
CA ARG A 41 2.13 8.59 -11.25
C ARG A 41 2.46 8.24 -9.80
N LYS A 42 2.91 9.22 -9.00
CA LYS A 42 3.09 9.04 -7.55
C LYS A 42 1.73 8.78 -6.88
N VAL A 43 1.69 7.78 -6.01
CA VAL A 43 0.49 7.44 -5.23
C VAL A 43 0.26 8.50 -4.15
N ARG A 44 -0.99 8.94 -4.01
CA ARG A 44 -1.40 9.86 -2.94
C ARG A 44 -2.33 9.14 -1.97
N VAL A 45 -2.17 9.41 -0.68
CA VAL A 45 -3.01 8.86 0.38
C VAL A 45 -3.95 9.93 0.92
N CYS A 46 -5.12 9.53 1.41
CA CYS A 46 -6.06 10.46 2.06
C CYS A 46 -5.49 10.99 3.38
N ASP A 47 -6.01 12.13 3.84
CA ASP A 47 -5.49 12.80 5.03
C ASP A 47 -5.57 11.91 6.28
N SER A 48 -6.67 11.16 6.44
CA SER A 48 -6.82 10.21 7.56
C SER A 48 -5.77 9.09 7.56
N CYS A 49 -5.32 8.65 6.38
CA CYS A 49 -4.28 7.63 6.25
C CYS A 49 -2.87 8.21 6.33
N SER A 50 -2.73 9.53 6.25
CA SER A 50 -1.45 10.23 6.30
C SER A 50 -1.09 10.73 7.70
N PHE A 51 -2.02 10.65 8.65
CA PHE A 51 -1.86 11.22 9.98
C PHE A 51 -1.41 10.18 11.02
N GLY A 52 -0.60 10.64 11.99
CA GLY A 52 -0.14 9.86 13.13
C GLY A 52 0.68 8.63 12.75
N HIS A 53 0.51 7.54 13.50
CA HIS A 53 1.26 6.30 13.32
C HIS A 53 1.01 5.58 11.98
N LEU A 54 -0.06 5.95 11.24
CA LEU A 54 -0.28 5.43 9.89
C LEU A 54 0.71 6.03 8.87
N ALA A 55 1.26 7.22 9.12
CA ALA A 55 2.16 7.91 8.19
C ALA A 55 3.44 7.11 7.90
N HIS A 56 4.01 6.46 8.92
CA HIS A 56 5.27 5.72 8.86
C HIS A 56 5.05 4.22 8.61
N ARG A 57 3.99 3.87 7.86
CA ARG A 57 3.65 2.48 7.56
C ARG A 57 3.42 2.27 6.07
N CYS A 58 3.85 1.10 5.59
CA CYS A 58 3.67 0.69 4.20
C CYS A 58 2.18 0.66 3.83
N ILE A 59 1.81 1.22 2.68
CA ILE A 59 0.40 1.30 2.26
C ILE A 59 -0.21 -0.06 1.87
N LEU A 60 0.61 -1.06 1.54
CA LEU A 60 0.13 -2.39 1.11
C LEU A 60 0.07 -3.39 2.26
N CYS A 61 1.12 -3.45 3.08
CA CYS A 61 1.24 -4.46 4.12
C CYS A 61 1.18 -3.87 5.55
N SER A 62 1.04 -2.56 5.70
CA SER A 62 1.01 -1.90 7.02
C SER A 62 2.22 -2.20 7.93
N ALA A 63 3.35 -2.66 7.37
CA ALA A 63 4.61 -2.84 8.09
C ALA A 63 5.19 -1.47 8.48
N HIS A 64 5.85 -1.42 9.64
CA HIS A 64 6.52 -0.23 10.13
C HIS A 64 7.74 0.09 9.27
N LEU A 65 7.88 1.34 8.84
CA LEU A 65 8.98 1.79 7.98
C LEU A 65 10.17 2.36 8.77
N GLY A 66 10.05 2.42 10.11
CA GLY A 66 11.04 3.05 10.97
C GLY A 66 10.84 4.56 11.08
N ASP A 67 11.44 5.17 12.10
CA ASP A 67 11.26 6.59 12.41
C ASP A 67 12.02 7.50 11.43
N ASN A 68 13.15 7.03 10.91
CA ASN A 68 14.00 7.81 10.01
C ASN A 68 13.61 7.73 8.52
N LEU A 69 12.58 6.96 8.16
CA LEU A 69 12.08 6.83 6.77
C LEU A 69 13.11 6.39 5.70
N ASP A 70 14.37 6.16 6.06
CA ASP A 70 15.48 5.86 5.13
C ASP A 70 15.25 4.55 4.34
N LEU A 71 14.44 3.64 4.88
CA LEU A 71 14.09 2.34 4.30
C LEU A 71 12.77 2.37 3.51
N ALA A 72 12.18 3.56 3.32
CA ALA A 72 10.90 3.73 2.65
C ALA A 72 11.06 4.19 1.20
N ALA A 73 10.42 3.48 0.28
CA ALA A 73 10.31 3.89 -1.11
C ALA A 73 8.99 4.62 -1.36
N ALA A 74 8.99 5.63 -2.23
CA ALA A 74 7.76 6.28 -2.67
C ALA A 74 6.96 5.33 -3.57
N ALA A 75 5.65 5.23 -3.33
CA ALA A 75 4.77 4.38 -4.12
C ALA A 75 4.37 5.03 -5.46
N TYR A 76 4.28 4.23 -6.51
CA TYR A 76 3.87 4.66 -7.84
C TYR A 76 2.76 3.75 -8.41
N TYR A 77 1.89 4.34 -9.23
CA TYR A 77 1.01 3.60 -10.12
C TYR A 77 1.76 3.27 -11.41
N CYS A 78 1.54 2.06 -11.93
CA CYS A 78 2.04 1.66 -13.24
C CYS A 78 1.29 2.38 -14.38
N LEU A 79 1.88 2.35 -15.57
CA LEU A 79 1.32 3.01 -16.75
C LEU A 79 -0.09 2.52 -17.09
N GLU A 80 -0.32 1.21 -17.06
CA GLU A 80 -1.61 0.59 -17.41
C GLU A 80 -2.74 1.08 -16.49
N CYS A 81 -2.53 1.06 -15.18
CA CYS A 81 -3.51 1.57 -14.21
C CYS A 81 -3.74 3.08 -14.33
N VAL A 82 -2.78 3.82 -14.90
CA VAL A 82 -2.96 5.24 -15.19
C VAL A 82 -3.82 5.43 -16.43
N LEU A 83 -3.58 4.65 -17.49
CA LEU A 83 -4.35 4.67 -18.73
C LEU A 83 -5.81 4.25 -18.54
N GLU A 84 -6.06 3.23 -17.71
CA GLU A 84 -7.41 2.80 -17.33
C GLU A 84 -8.08 3.72 -16.30
N GLU A 85 -7.43 4.83 -15.92
CA GLU A 85 -7.90 5.80 -14.92
C GLU A 85 -8.15 5.25 -13.50
N LYS A 86 -7.81 3.99 -13.22
CA LYS A 86 -7.96 3.34 -11.89
C LYS A 86 -7.22 4.07 -10.77
N HIS A 87 -6.12 4.75 -11.09
CA HIS A 87 -5.39 5.61 -10.16
C HIS A 87 -6.21 6.78 -9.58
N ARG A 88 -7.40 7.09 -10.12
CA ARG A 88 -8.29 8.16 -9.67
C ARG A 88 -9.39 7.71 -8.71
N GLU A 89 -9.54 6.41 -8.48
CA GLU A 89 -10.66 5.86 -7.71
C GLU A 89 -10.60 6.22 -6.22
N GLY A 90 -9.39 6.41 -5.66
CA GLY A 90 -9.24 6.86 -4.27
C GLY A 90 -7.91 6.49 -3.64
N CYS A 91 -7.84 6.62 -2.31
CA CYS A 91 -6.69 6.23 -1.49
C CYS A 91 -6.51 4.70 -1.51
N PRO A 92 -5.41 4.18 -2.10
CA PRO A 92 -5.24 2.73 -2.31
C PRO A 92 -4.66 2.01 -1.08
N ARG A 93 -4.72 2.63 0.10
CA ARG A 93 -4.17 2.05 1.32
C ARG A 93 -5.02 0.87 1.76
N ILE A 94 -4.37 -0.25 2.09
CA ILE A 94 -5.02 -1.43 2.66
C ILE A 94 -5.24 -1.22 4.16
N LEU A 95 -6.46 -1.44 4.63
CA LEU A 95 -6.87 -1.21 6.02
C LEU A 95 -6.67 -2.44 6.91
N ASN A 96 -6.95 -3.63 6.38
CA ASN A 96 -6.87 -4.89 7.11
C ASN A 96 -5.59 -5.68 6.77
N VAL A 97 -5.28 -6.69 7.59
CA VAL A 97 -4.03 -7.48 7.46
C VAL A 97 -4.18 -8.69 6.51
N GLY A 98 -5.43 -9.13 6.27
CA GLY A 98 -5.76 -10.30 5.48
C GLY A 98 -5.56 -11.63 6.23
N SER A 99 -6.37 -12.63 5.87
CA SER A 99 -6.37 -14.01 6.40
C SER A 99 -5.03 -14.71 6.27
N LEU A 100 -4.41 -14.70 5.09
CA LEU A 100 -3.13 -15.38 4.84
C LEU A 100 -2.05 -15.00 5.87
N ARG A 101 -1.92 -13.70 6.17
CA ARG A 101 -0.91 -13.19 7.10
C ARG A 101 -1.31 -13.40 8.55
N ALA A 102 -2.61 -13.32 8.87
CA ALA A 102 -3.12 -13.69 10.18
C ALA A 102 -2.83 -15.16 10.50
N ASP A 103 -3.12 -16.06 9.56
CA ASP A 103 -2.86 -17.49 9.68
C ASP A 103 -1.36 -17.79 9.84
N GLN A 104 -0.51 -17.13 9.04
CA GLN A 104 0.94 -17.28 9.16
C GLN A 104 1.43 -16.91 10.56
N ARG A 105 0.92 -15.83 11.14
CA ARG A 105 1.28 -15.42 12.52
C ARG A 105 0.79 -16.44 13.54
N LEU A 106 -0.42 -16.98 13.39
CA LEU A 106 -0.94 -18.02 14.29
C LEU A 106 -0.10 -19.30 14.23
N ARG A 107 0.37 -19.70 13.05
CA ARG A 107 1.26 -20.86 12.88
C ARG A 107 2.60 -20.65 13.58
N GLN A 108 3.15 -19.43 13.58
CA GLN A 108 4.40 -19.10 14.25
C GLN A 108 4.30 -19.13 15.78
N ILE A 109 3.16 -18.77 16.36
CA ILE A 109 2.95 -18.79 17.81
C ILE A 109 2.82 -20.23 18.34
N LYS A 110 2.29 -21.13 17.51
CA LYS A 110 2.06 -22.54 17.87
C LYS A 110 3.27 -23.45 17.68
N SER A 111 4.32 -22.96 17.01
CA SER A 111 5.59 -23.67 16.81
C SER A 111 6.58 -23.31 17.93
#